data_AF-A0A2G2QXL5-F1
#
_entry.id   AF-A0A2G2QXL5-F1
#
_cell.length_a   1.000
_cell.length_b   1.000
_cell.length_c   1.000
_cell.angle_alpha   90.00
_cell.angle_beta   90.00
_cell.angle_gamma   90.00
#
_symmetry.space_group_name_H-M   'P 1'
#
loop_
_entity.id
_entity.type
_entity.pdbx_description
1 polymer ?
#
loop_
_entity_poly.entity_id
_entity_poly.type
_entity_poly.pdbx_seq_one_letter_code
_entity_poly.pdbx_strand_id
1 'polypeptide(L)'
;MSNDERVDHRTEDEIKAAQRGLLKILGFATFVPVVWVVLLAYNGYTNIDQAPPGDEIFVQFIVTWGLLSPFVWMFCFGYTFFQVSRGNMSAGRFLPLIPAFWIIFWFIIQFVRQSDFFM
;
A
#
# COMPACT_ATOMS: atom_id res chain seq x y z
N MET A 1 21.24 32.34 1.67
CA MET A 1 19.85 31.99 1.39
C MET A 1 19.21 31.65 2.72
N SER A 2 18.52 32.62 3.35
CA SER A 2 17.69 32.30 4.51
C SER A 2 16.58 31.40 4.01
N ASN A 3 16.46 30.21 4.59
CA ASN A 3 15.19 29.50 4.54
C ASN A 3 14.20 30.42 5.24
N ASP A 4 13.45 31.20 4.45
CA ASP A 4 12.12 31.64 4.83
C ASP A 4 11.36 30.33 5.08
N GLU A 5 11.51 29.80 6.29
CA GLU A 5 10.54 28.89 6.87
C GLU A 5 9.23 29.62 6.71
N ARG A 6 8.45 29.17 5.73
CA ARG A 6 7.11 29.66 5.47
C ARG A 6 6.34 29.39 6.76
N VAL A 7 6.35 30.37 7.66
CA VAL A 7 5.73 30.27 8.98
C VAL A 7 4.28 29.98 8.69
N ASP A 8 3.86 28.75 8.97
CA ASP A 8 2.51 28.32 8.66
C ASP A 8 1.58 29.06 9.61
N HIS A 9 0.95 30.14 9.12
CA HIS A 9 0.04 30.99 9.91
C HIS A 9 -1.31 30.31 10.19
N ARG A 10 -1.50 29.07 9.72
CA ARG A 10 -2.69 28.27 9.99
C ARG A 10 -2.73 27.86 11.45
N THR A 11 -3.92 27.97 12.04
CA THR A 11 -4.18 27.47 13.40
C THR A 11 -3.96 25.96 13.46
N GLU A 12 -3.63 25.41 14.64
CA GLU A 12 -3.43 23.96 14.80
C GLU A 12 -4.62 23.13 14.27
N ASP A 13 -5.82 23.68 14.37
CA ASP A 13 -7.05 23.02 13.91
C ASP A 13 -7.17 22.99 12.38
N GLU A 14 -6.70 24.04 11.69
CA GLU A 14 -6.61 24.05 10.22
C GLU A 14 -5.57 23.05 9.71
N ILE A 15 -4.44 22.91 10.42
CA ILE A 15 -3.40 21.94 10.10
C ILE A 15 -3.95 20.51 10.26
N LYS A 16 -4.61 20.22 11.40
CA LYS A 16 -5.26 18.92 11.67
C LYS A 16 -6.34 18.60 10.62
N ALA A 17 -7.13 19.59 10.21
CA ALA A 17 -8.15 19.42 9.17
C ALA A 17 -7.54 19.11 7.79
N ALA A 18 -6.51 19.84 7.38
CA ALA A 18 -5.80 19.60 6.13
C ALA A 18 -5.16 18.21 6.08
N GLN A 19 -4.57 17.76 7.19
CA GLN A 19 -3.92 16.45 7.26
C GLN A 19 -4.92 15.29 7.29
N ARG A 20 -6.08 15.47 7.93
CA ARG A 20 -7.20 14.51 7.80
C ARG A 20 -7.69 14.43 6.35
N GLY A 21 -7.77 15.56 5.66
CA GLY A 21 -8.08 15.61 4.22
C GLY A 21 -7.07 14.82 3.39
N LEU A 22 -5.77 15.07 3.62
CA LEU A 22 -4.69 14.37 2.92
C LEU A 22 -4.73 12.86 3.17
N LEU A 23 -4.99 12.43 4.42
CA LEU A 23 -5.13 11.01 4.76
C LEU A 23 -6.30 10.33 4.05
N LYS A 24 -7.42 11.02 3.87
CA LYS A 24 -8.55 10.49 3.10
C LYS A 24 -8.19 10.31 1.63
N ILE A 25 -7.53 11.30 1.03
CA ILE A 25 -7.06 11.24 -0.37
C ILE A 25 -6.09 10.08 -0.54
N LEU A 26 -5.11 9.96 0.36
CA LEU A 26 -4.10 8.91 0.33
C LEU A 26 -4.72 7.51 0.56
N GLY A 27 -5.71 7.43 1.46
CA GLY A 27 -6.50 6.21 1.69
C GLY A 27 -7.22 5.77 0.44
N PHE A 28 -7.93 6.68 -0.22
CA PHE A 28 -8.63 6.38 -1.46
C PHE A 28 -7.66 6.01 -2.61
N ALA A 29 -6.57 6.76 -2.76
CA ALA A 29 -5.57 6.55 -3.80
C ALA A 29 -4.88 5.18 -3.69
N THR A 30 -4.69 4.66 -2.47
CA THR A 30 -4.09 3.34 -2.23
C THR A 30 -5.12 2.21 -2.16
N PHE A 31 -6.39 2.52 -1.87
CA PHE A 31 -7.47 1.54 -1.83
C PHE A 31 -7.71 0.89 -3.21
N VAL A 32 -7.74 1.68 -4.28
CA VAL A 32 -7.99 1.16 -5.64
C VAL A 32 -6.91 0.14 -6.06
N PRO A 33 -5.60 0.44 -5.94
CA PRO A 33 -4.54 -0.55 -6.16
C PRO A 33 -4.68 -1.82 -5.30
N VAL A 34 -5.06 -1.69 -4.02
CA VAL A 34 -5.26 -2.85 -3.13
C VAL A 34 -6.37 -3.75 -3.65
N VAL A 35 -7.53 -3.19 -3.99
CA VAL A 35 -8.66 -3.95 -4.54
C VAL A 35 -8.23 -4.65 -5.83
N TRP A 36 -7.52 -3.95 -6.70
CA TRP A 36 -7.08 -4.53 -7.97
C TRP A 36 -6.11 -5.70 -7.76
N VAL A 37 -5.10 -5.56 -6.91
CA VAL A 37 -4.17 -6.65 -6.58
C VAL A 37 -4.90 -7.84 -5.97
N VAL A 38 -5.90 -7.61 -5.11
CA VAL A 38 -6.71 -8.69 -4.54
C VAL A 38 -7.47 -9.45 -5.62
N LEU A 39 -8.09 -8.74 -6.57
CA LEU A 39 -8.81 -9.39 -7.68
C LEU A 39 -7.87 -10.22 -8.55
N LEU A 40 -6.68 -9.70 -8.86
CA LEU A 40 -5.67 -10.44 -9.61
C LEU A 40 -5.15 -11.66 -8.84
N ALA A 41 -4.85 -11.49 -7.55
CA ALA A 41 -4.40 -12.57 -6.69
C ALA A 41 -5.48 -13.64 -6.50
N TYR A 42 -6.75 -13.24 -6.38
CA TYR A 42 -7.88 -14.16 -6.32
C TYR A 42 -8.07 -14.93 -7.63
N ASN A 43 -7.89 -14.27 -8.77
CA ASN A 43 -7.85 -14.95 -10.06
C ASN A 43 -6.69 -15.96 -10.14
N GLY A 44 -5.50 -15.61 -9.66
CA GLY A 44 -4.38 -16.55 -9.55
C GLY A 44 -4.66 -17.73 -8.61
N TYR A 45 -5.31 -17.47 -7.46
CA TYR A 45 -5.70 -18.50 -6.49
C TYR A 45 -6.65 -19.53 -7.08
N THR A 46 -7.68 -19.06 -7.80
CA THR A 46 -8.70 -19.92 -8.41
C THR A 46 -8.17 -20.74 -9.58
N ASN A 47 -7.02 -20.36 -10.15
CA ASN A 47 -6.38 -21.07 -11.27
C ASN A 47 -5.03 -21.68 -10.87
N ILE A 48 -4.76 -21.87 -9.57
CA ILE A 48 -3.46 -22.34 -9.10
C ILE A 48 -3.12 -23.75 -9.60
N ASP A 49 -4.14 -24.58 -9.83
CA ASP A 49 -4.00 -25.93 -10.38
C ASP A 49 -3.58 -25.95 -11.86
N GLN A 50 -3.64 -24.79 -12.53
CA GLN A 50 -3.18 -24.59 -13.91
C GLN A 50 -1.75 -24.02 -13.96
N ALA A 51 -1.08 -23.89 -12.81
CA ALA A 51 0.29 -23.40 -12.76
C ALA A 51 1.23 -24.31 -13.56
N PRO A 52 2.22 -23.74 -14.27
CA PRO A 52 3.27 -24.53 -14.91
C PRO A 52 3.97 -25.46 -13.91
N PRO A 53 4.32 -26.70 -14.32
CA PRO A 53 5.04 -27.63 -13.45
C PRO A 53 6.35 -27.02 -12.95
N GLY A 54 6.55 -27.05 -11.63
CA GLY A 54 7.75 -26.49 -10.98
C GLY A 54 7.63 -25.02 -10.52
N ASP A 55 6.51 -24.35 -10.83
CA ASP A 55 6.22 -22.97 -10.37
C ASP A 55 5.17 -22.91 -9.26
N GLU A 56 4.65 -24.05 -8.77
CA GLU A 56 3.49 -24.06 -7.86
C GLU A 56 3.76 -23.26 -6.58
N ILE A 57 4.96 -23.40 -6.01
CA ILE A 57 5.37 -22.69 -4.78
C ILE A 57 5.42 -21.19 -5.02
N PHE A 58 5.95 -20.75 -6.16
CA PHE A 58 6.05 -19.33 -6.49
C PHE A 58 4.67 -18.71 -6.73
N VAL A 59 3.82 -19.39 -7.49
CA VAL A 59 2.44 -18.95 -7.73
C VAL A 59 1.68 -18.86 -6.40
N GLN A 60 1.80 -19.87 -5.54
CA GLN A 60 1.18 -19.87 -4.21
C GLN A 60 1.66 -18.71 -3.35
N PHE A 61 2.96 -18.41 -3.37
CA PHE A 61 3.54 -17.27 -2.66
C PHE A 61 2.99 -15.93 -3.15
N ILE A 62 3.00 -15.68 -4.47
CA ILE A 62 2.52 -14.44 -5.07
C ILE A 62 1.03 -14.23 -4.82
N VAL A 63 0.23 -15.28 -4.97
CA VAL A 63 -1.21 -15.23 -4.68
C VAL A 63 -1.45 -14.90 -3.22
N THR A 64 -0.75 -15.57 -2.30
CA THR A 64 -0.91 -15.33 -0.86
C THR A 64 -0.49 -13.90 -0.49
N TRP A 65 0.62 -13.41 -1.04
CA TRP A 65 1.07 -12.02 -0.86
C TRP A 65 -0.02 -11.03 -1.31
N GLY A 66 -0.56 -11.23 -2.51
CA GLY A 66 -1.58 -10.34 -3.06
C GLY A 66 -2.87 -10.33 -2.24
N LEU A 67 -3.32 -11.50 -1.76
CA LEU A 67 -4.50 -11.64 -0.89
C LEU A 67 -4.31 -11.00 0.50
N LEU A 68 -3.07 -10.83 0.97
CA LEU A 68 -2.77 -10.14 2.23
C LEU A 68 -2.82 -8.61 2.12
N SER A 69 -2.87 -8.05 0.91
CA SER A 69 -2.85 -6.59 0.68
C SER A 69 -3.92 -5.80 1.46
N PRO A 70 -5.18 -6.27 1.61
CA PRO A 70 -6.19 -5.59 2.42
C PRO A 70 -5.80 -5.47 3.88
N PHE A 71 -5.18 -6.49 4.45
CA PHE A 71 -4.77 -6.49 5.86
C PHE A 71 -3.64 -5.49 6.09
N VAL A 72 -2.64 -5.48 5.19
CA VAL A 72 -1.54 -4.51 5.23
C VAL A 72 -2.07 -3.09 5.10
N TRP A 73 -3.00 -2.86 4.16
CA TRP A 73 -3.63 -1.56 3.97
C TRP A 73 -4.43 -1.11 5.19
N MET A 74 -5.34 -1.95 5.69
CA MET A 74 -6.17 -1.63 6.87
C MET A 74 -5.32 -1.36 8.10
N PHE A 75 -4.27 -2.14 8.34
CA PHE A 75 -3.39 -1.94 9.48
C PHE A 75 -2.66 -0.60 9.39
N CYS A 76 -2.05 -0.29 8.24
CA CYS A 76 -1.29 0.94 8.05
C CYS A 76 -2.19 2.18 8.13
N PHE A 77 -3.33 2.16 7.43
CA PHE A 77 -4.27 3.29 7.44
C PHE A 77 -4.99 3.44 8.77
N GLY A 78 -5.43 2.33 9.37
CA GLY A 78 -6.07 2.31 10.68
C GLY A 78 -5.15 2.86 11.76
N TYR A 79 -3.89 2.43 11.79
CA TYR A 79 -2.91 2.94 12.75
C TYR A 79 -2.61 4.43 12.52
N THR A 80 -2.42 4.88 11.27
CA THR A 80 -2.19 6.30 11.02
C THR A 80 -3.39 7.15 11.43
N PHE A 81 -4.61 6.70 11.14
CA PHE A 81 -5.83 7.39 11.58
C PHE A 81 -5.92 7.47 13.12
N PHE A 82 -5.61 6.36 13.80
CA PHE A 82 -5.55 6.32 15.26
C PHE A 82 -4.53 7.34 15.81
N GLN A 83 -3.32 7.38 15.27
CA GLN A 83 -2.29 8.31 15.73
C GLN A 83 -2.65 9.78 15.46
N VAL A 84 -3.27 10.09 14.31
CA VAL A 84 -3.77 11.43 14.02
C VAL A 84 -4.90 11.83 14.97
N SER A 85 -5.78 10.90 15.34
CA SER A 85 -6.85 11.18 16.31
C SER A 85 -6.30 11.54 17.71
N ARG A 86 -5.11 11.04 18.06
CA ARG A 86 -4.39 11.35 19.31
C ARG A 86 -3.47 12.57 19.23
N GLY A 87 -3.45 13.28 18.09
CA GLY A 87 -2.57 14.43 17.88
C GLY A 87 -1.09 14.07 17.66
N ASN A 88 -0.75 12.79 17.53
CA ASN A 88 0.62 12.33 17.34
C ASN A 88 0.91 12.04 15.86
N MET A 89 1.19 13.09 15.11
CA MET A 89 1.32 12.97 13.65
C MET A 89 2.69 12.51 13.17
N SER A 90 3.74 12.68 13.98
CA SER A 90 5.07 12.20 13.61
C SER A 90 5.13 10.67 13.59
N ALA A 91 4.39 10.01 14.48
CA ALA A 91 4.37 8.55 14.61
C ALA A 91 3.68 7.82 13.44
N GLY A 92 2.81 8.50 12.68
CA GLY A 92 2.00 7.88 11.62
C GLY A 92 2.36 8.27 10.19
N ARG A 93 3.32 9.19 10.00
CA ARG A 93 3.51 9.89 8.71
C ARG A 93 3.94 9.00 7.54
N PHE A 94 4.66 7.92 7.80
CA PHE A 94 5.22 7.06 6.74
C PHE A 94 4.48 5.74 6.54
N LEU A 95 3.64 5.33 7.48
CA LEU A 95 2.92 4.06 7.38
C LEU A 95 2.02 3.95 6.15
N PRO A 96 1.37 5.04 5.65
CA PRO A 96 0.60 4.97 4.42
C PRO A 96 1.44 4.68 3.15
N LEU A 97 2.78 4.75 3.22
CA LEU A 97 3.65 4.34 2.11
C LEU A 97 3.82 2.82 2.04
N ILE A 98 3.63 2.10 3.15
CA ILE A 98 3.81 0.65 3.21
C ILE A 98 2.87 -0.07 2.22
N PRO A 99 1.56 0.23 2.15
CA PRO A 99 0.69 -0.40 1.16
C PRO A 99 1.10 -0.13 -0.28
N ALA A 100 1.66 1.06 -0.57
CA ALA A 100 2.16 1.37 -1.90
C ALA A 100 3.38 0.50 -2.25
N PHE A 101 4.37 0.40 -1.35
CA PHE A 101 5.54 -0.46 -1.56
C PHE A 101 5.17 -1.95 -1.62
N TRP A 102 4.21 -2.40 -0.81
CA TRP A 102 3.69 -3.77 -0.84
C TRP A 102 3.21 -4.17 -2.22
N ILE A 103 2.46 -3.28 -2.89
CA ILE A 103 1.93 -3.50 -4.23
C ILE A 103 3.02 -3.39 -5.30
N ILE A 104 3.92 -2.40 -5.18
CA ILE A 104 5.04 -2.23 -6.11
C ILE A 104 5.91 -3.49 -6.12
N PHE A 105 6.26 -4.03 -4.95
CA PHE A 105 7.04 -5.27 -4.87
C PHE A 105 6.29 -6.46 -5.45
N TRP A 106 4.99 -6.56 -5.20
CA TRP A 106 4.16 -7.61 -5.77
C TRP A 106 4.19 -7.63 -7.31
N PHE A 107 4.17 -6.45 -7.96
CA PHE A 107 4.32 -6.33 -9.40
C PHE A 107 5.74 -6.62 -9.89
N ILE A 108 6.76 -6.07 -9.25
CA ILE A 108 8.16 -6.25 -9.66
C ILE A 108 8.54 -7.72 -9.65
N ILE A 109 8.18 -8.47 -8.60
CA ILE A 109 8.55 -9.89 -8.48
C ILE A 109 7.94 -10.71 -9.64
N GLN A 110 6.70 -10.41 -10.04
CA GLN A 110 6.08 -11.08 -11.18
C GLN A 110 6.70 -10.68 -12.52
N PHE A 111 7.06 -9.41 -12.68
CA PHE A 111 7.71 -8.94 -13.90
C PHE A 111 9.09 -9.59 -14.08
N VAL A 112 9.89 -9.68 -13.02
CA VAL A 112 11.20 -10.35 -13.03
C VAL A 112 11.05 -11.82 -13.41
N ARG A 113 10.08 -12.53 -12.81
CA ARG A 113 9.84 -13.95 -13.15
C ARG A 113 9.42 -14.13 -14.60
N GLN A 114 8.59 -13.23 -15.15
CA GLN A 114 8.22 -13.28 -16.56
C GLN A 114 9.42 -13.03 -17.48
N SER A 115 10.29 -12.07 -17.17
CA SER A 115 11.47 -11.80 -18.01
C SER A 115 12.45 -12.97 -18.05
N ASP A 116 12.59 -13.72 -16.95
CA ASP A 116 13.44 -14.92 -16.89
C ASP A 116 12.91 -16.08 -17.74
N PHE A 117 11.60 -16.11 -18.04
CA PHE A 117 11.01 -17.13 -18.90
C PHE A 117 11.26 -16.89 -20.40
N PHE A 118 11.61 -15.65 -20.80
CA PHE A 118 11.85 -15.26 -22.20
C PHE A 118 13.33 -15.21 -22.58
N MET A 119 14.26 -15.58 -21.68
CA MET A 119 15.69 -15.77 -21.97
C MET A 119 16.06 -17.25 -21.98
#